data_AF-A0AA95JEA3-F1
#
_entry.id   AF-A0AA95JEA3-F1
#
_cell.length_a   1.000
_cell.length_b   1.000
_cell.length_c   1.000
_cell.angle_alpha   90.00
_cell.angle_beta   90.00
_cell.angle_gamma   90.00
#
_symmetry.space_group_name_H-M   'P 1'
#
loop_
_entity.id
_entity.type
_entity.pdbx_description
1 polymer ?
#
loop_
_entity_poly.entity_id
_entity_poly.type
_entity_poly.pdbx_seq_one_letter_code
_entity_poly.pdbx_strand_id
1 'polypeptide(L)'
;MEHDSDELQIAEQKRAALAYLTEAWDEAIAEGIEPDILAHAALFAALSDLIDTYGEDAVADLAVSLPDRIRRGEFTLQRTIQ
;
A
#
# COMPACT_ATOMS: atom_id res chain seq x y z
N MET A 1 9.99 -7.67 -26.98
CA MET A 1 11.03 -8.23 -26.09
C MET A 1 11.44 -7.23 -24.99
N GLU A 2 11.33 -5.90 -25.16
CA GLU A 2 11.62 -4.92 -24.08
C GLU A 2 10.50 -4.81 -23.03
N HIS A 3 9.23 -4.80 -23.44
CA HIS A 3 8.09 -4.67 -22.51
C HIS A 3 7.99 -5.78 -21.43
N ASP A 4 8.34 -7.01 -21.80
CA ASP A 4 8.35 -8.18 -20.91
C ASP A 4 9.42 -8.03 -19.80
N SER A 5 10.55 -7.38 -20.13
CA SER A 5 11.62 -7.12 -19.17
C SER A 5 11.22 -6.01 -18.17
N ASP A 6 10.54 -4.98 -18.64
CA ASP A 6 10.08 -3.87 -17.78
C ASP A 6 9.00 -4.33 -16.79
N GLU A 7 8.04 -5.16 -17.24
CA GLU A 7 7.02 -5.73 -16.36
C GLU A 7 7.61 -6.61 -15.27
N LEU A 8 8.59 -7.45 -15.62
CA LEU A 8 9.32 -8.28 -14.65
C LEU A 8 10.08 -7.42 -13.64
N GLN A 9 10.72 -6.34 -14.08
CA GLN A 9 11.43 -5.41 -13.20
C GLN A 9 10.48 -4.70 -12.23
N ILE A 10 9.32 -4.23 -12.70
CA ILE A 10 8.31 -3.58 -11.85
C ILE A 10 7.75 -4.58 -10.82
N ALA A 11 7.49 -5.83 -11.24
CA ALA A 11 7.03 -6.87 -10.33
C ALA A 11 8.05 -7.15 -9.23
N GLU A 12 9.34 -7.18 -9.58
CA GLU A 12 10.41 -7.39 -8.60
C GLU A 12 10.56 -6.22 -7.63
N GLN A 13 10.50 -4.98 -8.13
CA GLN A 13 10.50 -3.78 -7.27
C GLN A 13 9.31 -3.78 -6.30
N LYS A 14 8.12 -4.17 -6.76
CA LYS A 14 6.93 -4.29 -5.90
C LYS A 14 7.13 -5.35 -4.82
N ARG A 15 7.71 -6.51 -5.13
CA ARG A 15 8.01 -7.55 -4.14
C ARG A 15 9.02 -7.06 -3.11
N ALA A 16 10.10 -6.41 -3.55
CA ALA A 16 11.11 -5.86 -2.66
C ALA A 16 10.51 -4.81 -1.71
N ALA A 17 9.70 -3.88 -2.23
CA ALA A 17 9.02 -2.87 -1.42
C ALA A 17 8.09 -3.50 -0.37
N LEU A 18 7.33 -4.54 -0.74
CA LEU A 18 6.49 -5.27 0.21
C LEU A 18 7.29 -5.97 1.31
N ALA A 19 8.44 -6.57 0.96
CA ALA A 19 9.33 -7.18 1.94
C ALA A 19 9.86 -6.14 2.94
N TYR A 20 10.35 -4.99 2.45
CA TYR A 20 10.79 -3.89 3.31
C TYR A 20 9.68 -3.40 4.25
N LEU A 21 8.46 -3.21 3.72
CA LEU A 21 7.33 -2.78 4.55
C LEU A 21 6.95 -3.82 5.60
N THR A 22 7.04 -5.11 5.27
CA THR A 22 6.74 -6.20 6.22
C THR A 22 7.77 -6.22 7.35
N GLU A 23 9.05 -6.12 7.02
CA GLU A 23 10.13 -6.07 8.02
C GLU A 23 9.99 -4.86 8.95
N ALA A 24 9.71 -3.68 8.39
CA ALA A 24 9.45 -2.47 9.18
C ALA A 24 8.22 -2.61 10.09
N TRP A 25 7.21 -3.38 9.66
CA TRP A 25 6.02 -3.67 10.46
C TRP A 25 6.35 -4.55 11.67
N ASP A 26 7.12 -5.62 11.44
CA ASP A 26 7.54 -6.55 12.48
C ASP A 26 8.44 -5.83 13.53
N GLU A 27 9.34 -4.96 13.07
CA GLU A 27 10.21 -4.16 13.95
C GLU A 27 9.38 -3.18 14.81
N ALA A 28 8.48 -2.41 14.19
CA ALA A 28 7.62 -1.48 14.91
C ALA A 28 6.75 -2.17 15.98
N ILE A 29 6.22 -3.36 15.67
CA ILE A 29 5.46 -4.16 16.64
C ILE A 29 6.39 -4.64 17.78
N ALA A 30 7.61 -5.05 17.48
CA ALA A 30 8.59 -5.45 18.49
C ALA A 30 8.98 -4.30 19.43
N GLU A 31 8.95 -3.06 18.95
CA GLU A 31 9.14 -1.85 19.76
C GLU A 31 7.90 -1.45 20.58
N GLY A 32 6.77 -2.16 20.42
CA GLY A 32 5.54 -1.94 21.15
C GLY A 32 4.58 -0.93 20.51
N ILE A 33 4.79 -0.59 19.24
CA ILE A 33 3.85 0.25 18.48
C ILE A 33 2.61 -0.58 18.14
N GLU A 34 1.42 -0.04 18.43
CA GLU A 34 0.18 -0.72 18.08
C GLU A 34 -0.01 -0.80 16.56
N PRO A 35 -0.39 -1.97 16.00
CA PRO A 35 -0.57 -2.13 14.56
C PRO A 35 -1.56 -1.15 13.92
N ASP A 36 -2.59 -0.75 14.65
CA ASP A 36 -3.57 0.23 14.19
C ASP A 36 -2.96 1.62 14.03
N ILE A 37 -2.15 2.06 15.00
CA ILE A 37 -1.42 3.34 14.95
C ILE A 37 -0.45 3.33 13.77
N LEU A 38 0.29 2.22 13.59
CA LEU A 38 1.22 2.07 12.48
C LEU A 38 0.52 2.11 11.12
N ALA A 39 -0.66 1.47 11.00
CA ALA A 39 -1.46 1.51 9.77
C ALA A 39 -1.90 2.93 9.42
N HIS A 40 -2.36 3.71 10.40
CA HIS A 40 -2.72 5.12 10.18
C HIS A 40 -1.52 5.97 9.77
N ALA A 41 -0.36 5.77 10.40
CA ALA A 41 0.87 6.48 10.05
C ALA A 41 1.34 6.14 8.63
N ALA A 42 1.29 4.85 8.24
CA ALA A 42 1.63 4.41 6.89
C ALA A 42 0.67 4.99 5.84
N LEU A 43 -0.64 5.04 6.12
CA LEU A 43 -1.62 5.66 5.24
C LEU A 43 -1.33 7.16 5.06
N PHE A 44 -1.01 7.87 6.14
CA PHE A 44 -0.63 9.28 6.07
C PHE A 44 0.61 9.47 5.18
N ALA A 45 1.68 8.72 5.44
CA ALA A 45 2.91 8.81 4.66
C ALA A 45 2.68 8.52 3.17
N ALA A 46 1.91 7.46 2.86
CA ALA A 46 1.57 7.10 1.49
C ALA A 46 0.75 8.20 0.79
N LEU A 47 -0.26 8.76 1.44
CA LEU A 47 -1.04 9.85 0.86
C LEU A 47 -0.21 11.12 0.67
N SER A 48 0.66 11.48 1.62
CA SER A 48 1.56 12.62 1.50
C SER A 48 2.50 12.49 0.30
N ASP A 49 3.10 11.32 0.09
CA ASP A 49 4.00 11.06 -1.05
C ASP A 49 3.26 11.12 -2.40
N LEU A 50 2.04 10.56 -2.44
CA LEU A 50 1.18 10.66 -3.62
C LEU A 50 0.76 12.12 -3.91
N ILE A 51 0.47 12.91 -2.88
CA ILE A 51 0.09 14.32 -3.04
C ILE A 51 1.29 15.15 -3.52
N ASP A 52 2.49 14.90 -3.00
CA ASP A 52 3.72 15.57 -3.46
C ASP A 52 4.01 15.25 -4.94
N THR A 53 3.77 14.00 -5.34
CA THR A 53 4.02 13.54 -6.72
C THR A 53 2.95 13.99 -7.72
N TYR A 54 1.67 13.93 -7.34
CA TYR A 54 0.53 14.05 -8.28
C TYR A 54 -0.41 15.23 -8.01
N GLY A 55 -0.29 15.89 -6.85
CA GLY A 55 -1.17 16.97 -6.41
C GLY A 55 -2.42 16.51 -5.67
N GLU A 56 -3.00 17.41 -4.87
CA GLU A 56 -4.14 17.13 -4.00
C GLU A 56 -5.38 16.65 -4.75
N ASP A 57 -5.75 17.31 -5.85
CA ASP A 57 -6.94 16.97 -6.64
C ASP A 57 -6.87 15.55 -7.23
N ALA A 58 -5.70 15.17 -7.77
CA ALA A 58 -5.52 13.83 -8.35
C ALA A 58 -5.62 12.72 -7.31
N VAL A 59 -5.09 12.96 -6.10
CA VAL A 59 -5.18 12.00 -5.00
C VAL A 59 -6.58 11.97 -4.38
N ALA A 60 -7.29 13.10 -4.35
CA ALA A 60 -8.69 13.14 -3.95
C ALA A 60 -9.57 12.30 -4.88
N ASP A 61 -9.38 12.41 -6.19
CA ASP A 61 -10.08 11.60 -7.19
C ASP A 61 -9.76 10.09 -7.03
N LEU A 62 -8.49 9.75 -6.78
CA LEU A 62 -8.09 8.39 -6.43
C LEU A 62 -8.84 7.89 -5.18
N ALA A 63 -8.91 8.72 -4.14
CA ALA A 63 -9.51 8.37 -2.85
C ALA A 63 -11.02 8.08 -2.95
N VAL A 64 -11.74 8.73 -3.88
CA VAL A 64 -13.17 8.46 -4.13
C VAL A 64 -13.41 6.99 -4.52
N SER A 65 -12.44 6.32 -5.16
CA SER A 65 -12.55 4.90 -5.53
C SER A 65 -12.35 3.94 -4.35
N LEU A 66 -11.67 4.37 -3.28
CA LEU A 66 -11.26 3.49 -2.18
C LEU A 66 -12.44 2.84 -1.44
N PRO A 67 -13.53 3.55 -1.08
CA PRO A 67 -14.67 2.93 -0.41
C PRO A 67 -15.25 1.74 -1.18
N ASP A 68 -15.36 1.84 -2.50
CA ASP A 68 -15.91 0.77 -3.33
C ASP A 68 -14.95 -0.42 -3.40
N ARG A 69 -13.64 -0.16 -3.53
CA ARG A 69 -12.60 -1.20 -3.49
C ARG A 69 -12.56 -1.93 -2.15
N ILE A 70 -12.72 -1.22 -1.04
CA ILE A 70 -12.83 -1.79 0.32
C ILE A 70 -14.06 -2.69 0.41
N ARG A 71 -15.24 -2.23 -0.03
CA ARG A 71 -16.48 -3.03 -0.01
C ARG A 71 -16.41 -4.28 -0.88
N ARG A 72 -15.62 -4.24 -1.97
CA ARG A 72 -15.35 -5.41 -2.82
C ARG A 72 -14.37 -6.41 -2.18
N GLY A 73 -13.74 -6.03 -1.07
CA GLY A 73 -12.78 -6.84 -0.34
C GLY A 73 -11.40 -6.87 -0.99
N GLU A 74 -11.03 -5.88 -1.79
CA GLU A 74 -9.72 -5.83 -2.47
C GLU A 74 -8.54 -5.79 -1.49
N PHE A 75 -8.77 -5.32 -0.27
CA PHE A 75 -7.76 -5.22 0.79
C PHE A 75 -7.91 -6.32 1.88
N THR A 76 -8.88 -7.22 1.71
CA THR A 76 -9.10 -8.34 2.64
C THR A 76 -8.25 -9.52 2.20
N LEU A 77 -7.07 -9.67 2.81
CA LEU A 77 -6.11 -10.73 2.47
C LEU A 77 -6.64 -12.14 2.79
N GLN A 78 -7.56 -12.27 3.75
CA GLN A 78 -8.23 -13.52 4.09
C GLN A 78 -9.69 -13.50 3.60
N ARG A 79 -9.90 -13.63 2.28
CA ARG A 79 -11.24 -13.95 1.78
C ARG A 79 -11.52 -15.42 2.08
N THR A 80 -12.16 -15.72 3.22
CA THR A 80 -12.76 -17.05 3.41
C THR A 80 -13.82 -17.20 2.34
N ILE A 81 -13.59 -18.11 1.39
CA ILE A 81 -14.62 -18.52 0.43
C ILE A 81 -15.76 -19.10 1.28
N GLN A 82 -16.86 -18.36 1.41
CA GLN A 82 -18.12 -18.89 1.95
C GLN A 82 -19.02 -19.30 0.80
#